data_AF-A0A5B7WUC4-F1
#
_entry.id   AF-A0A5B7WUC4-F1
#
_cell.length_a   1.000
_cell.length_b   1.000
_cell.length_c   1.000
_cell.angle_alpha   90.00
_cell.angle_beta   90.00
_cell.angle_gamma   90.00
#
_symmetry.space_group_name_H-M   'P 1'
#
loop_
_entity.id
_entity.type
_entity.pdbx_description
1 polymer ?
#
loop_
_entity_poly.entity_id
_entity_poly.type
_entity_poly.pdbx_seq_one_letter_code
_entity_poly.pdbx_strand_id
1 'polypeptide(L)'
;MVGKTQVSVSALPQSATVRHLQNLEQMPERGRIEHTGYIQSVTHVPPGEAPRLTATVVDQLASPGVRRRTAPHVRLLFMGQKRVPGIKPGVKIRYSGMLSLVDQVPTVHNPRYLILPQERPQA
;
A
#
# COMPACT_ATOMS: atom_id res chain seq x y z
N MET A 1 1.19 -29.99 -47.76
CA MET A 1 1.76 -28.86 -46.99
C MET A 1 0.89 -28.64 -45.76
N VAL A 2 1.28 -29.17 -44.60
CA VAL A 2 0.56 -28.96 -43.34
C VAL A 2 1.34 -27.92 -42.54
N GLY A 3 0.82 -26.70 -42.50
CA GLY A 3 1.41 -25.60 -41.73
C GLY A 3 1.26 -25.88 -40.24
N LYS A 4 2.38 -26.01 -39.54
CA LYS A 4 2.41 -26.00 -38.07
C LYS A 4 2.12 -24.59 -37.60
N THR A 5 0.93 -24.36 -37.06
CA THR A 5 0.62 -23.15 -36.30
C THR A 5 1.37 -23.22 -34.98
N GLN A 6 2.53 -22.55 -34.94
CA GLN A 6 3.25 -22.29 -33.70
C GLN A 6 2.48 -21.23 -32.92
N VAL A 7 1.78 -21.64 -31.88
CA VAL A 7 1.16 -20.72 -30.93
C VAL A 7 2.29 -20.10 -30.10
N SER A 8 2.60 -18.84 -30.38
CA SER A 8 3.51 -18.04 -29.56
C SER A 8 2.95 -17.94 -28.15
N VAL A 9 3.63 -18.56 -27.20
CA VAL A 9 3.37 -18.37 -25.77
C VAL A 9 3.58 -16.89 -25.49
N SER A 10 2.48 -16.17 -25.24
CA SER A 10 2.51 -14.76 -24.86
C SER A 10 3.44 -14.62 -23.66
N ALA A 11 4.53 -13.87 -23.87
CA ALA A 11 5.46 -13.51 -22.81
C ALA A 11 4.65 -12.99 -21.61
N LEU A 12 4.85 -13.60 -20.45
CA LEU A 12 4.44 -13.01 -19.18
C LEU A 12 4.87 -11.54 -19.21
N PRO A 13 4.01 -10.56 -18.86
CA PRO A 13 4.45 -9.18 -18.81
C PRO A 13 5.66 -9.13 -17.87
N GLN A 14 6.80 -8.77 -18.47
CA GLN A 14 8.08 -8.56 -17.81
C GLN A 14 7.82 -7.88 -16.49
N SER A 15 8.36 -8.44 -15.40
CA SER A 15 8.29 -7.90 -14.04
C SER A 15 8.20 -6.38 -14.08
N ALA A 16 7.00 -5.82 -13.92
CA ALA A 16 6.84 -4.38 -13.90
C ALA A 16 7.78 -3.87 -12.81
N THR A 17 8.83 -3.14 -13.21
CA THR A 17 9.90 -2.70 -12.31
C THR A 17 9.27 -2.06 -11.08
N VAL A 18 9.51 -2.67 -9.92
CA VAL A 18 9.00 -2.14 -8.66
C VAL A 18 9.77 -0.85 -8.37
N ARG A 19 9.06 0.27 -8.28
CA ARG A 19 9.68 1.52 -7.85
C ARG A 19 9.77 1.54 -6.33
N HIS A 20 10.99 1.52 -5.80
CA HIS A 20 11.23 1.74 -4.37
C HIS A 20 11.13 3.24 -4.08
N LEU A 21 10.14 3.63 -3.27
CA LEU A 21 9.92 5.02 -2.89
C LEU A 21 10.71 5.33 -1.62
N GLN A 22 11.49 6.41 -1.64
CA GLN A 22 12.16 6.90 -0.43
C GLN A 22 11.19 7.67 0.47
N ASN A 23 10.20 8.33 -0.12
CA ASN A 23 9.09 8.98 0.57
C ASN A 23 7.85 9.00 -0.33
N LEU A 24 6.70 9.39 0.23
CA LEU A 24 5.43 9.40 -0.48
C LEU A 24 5.28 10.56 -1.49
N GLU A 25 6.14 11.58 -1.46
CA GLU A 25 6.13 12.63 -2.51
C GLU A 25 6.61 12.11 -3.87
N GLN A 26 7.35 11.00 -3.89
CA GLN A 26 7.86 10.36 -5.11
C GLN A 26 6.87 9.39 -5.77
N MET A 27 5.64 9.29 -5.24
CA MET A 27 4.62 8.39 -5.78
C MET A 27 4.34 8.70 -7.25
N PRO A 28 4.38 7.69 -8.15
CA PRO A 28 3.85 7.86 -9.49
C PRO A 28 2.32 7.94 -9.46
N GLU A 29 1.69 8.48 -10.51
CA GLU A 29 0.22 8.43 -10.65
C GLU A 29 -0.31 6.98 -10.71
N ARG A 30 0.46 6.09 -11.34
CA ARG A 30 0.17 4.65 -11.42
C ARG A 30 1.47 3.86 -11.56
N GLY A 31 1.53 2.68 -10.95
CA GLY A 31 2.66 1.77 -11.11
C GLY A 31 2.87 0.82 -9.94
N ARG A 32 3.77 -0.15 -10.10
CA ARG A 32 4.14 -1.04 -9.00
C ARG A 32 5.14 -0.33 -8.10
N ILE A 33 4.82 -0.21 -6.81
CA ILE A 33 5.65 0.47 -5.82
C ILE A 33 6.03 -0.46 -4.67
N GLU A 34 7.11 -0.10 -3.98
CA GLU A 34 7.43 -0.55 -2.63
C GLU A 34 7.80 0.65 -1.77
N HIS A 35 7.30 0.69 -0.54
CA HIS A 35 7.55 1.79 0.40
C HIS A 35 7.53 1.28 1.84
N THR A 36 8.21 2.00 2.71
CA THR A 36 8.19 1.77 4.16
C THR A 36 7.62 3.00 4.86
N GLY A 37 6.59 2.81 5.67
CA GLY A 37 5.92 3.91 6.37
C GLY A 37 5.22 3.44 7.63
N TYR A 38 4.42 4.33 8.21
CA TYR A 38 3.65 4.07 9.42
C TYR A 38 2.17 4.08 9.13
N ILE A 39 1.44 3.13 9.70
CA ILE A 39 -0.02 3.13 9.69
C ILE A 39 -0.49 4.28 10.59
N GLN A 40 -1.06 5.32 10.00
CA GLN A 40 -1.64 6.44 10.71
C GLN A 40 -3.01 6.08 11.30
N SER A 41 -3.85 5.42 10.49
CA SER A 41 -5.23 5.08 10.87
C SER A 41 -5.71 3.84 10.14
N VAL A 42 -6.74 3.21 10.68
CA VAL A 42 -7.44 2.06 10.08
C VAL A 42 -8.95 2.33 10.12
N THR A 43 -9.62 2.10 9.00
CA THR A 43 -11.06 2.26 8.83
C THR A 43 -11.70 0.91 8.49
N HIS A 44 -12.81 0.61 9.13
CA HIS A 44 -13.63 -0.57 8.90
C HIS A 44 -14.93 -0.18 8.21
N VAL A 45 -15.47 -1.06 7.38
CA VAL A 45 -16.82 -0.89 6.86
C VAL A 45 -17.90 -1.13 7.92
N PRO A 46 -19.07 -0.49 7.78
CA PRO A 46 -20.25 -0.81 8.57
C PRO A 46 -20.68 -2.29 8.44
N PRO A 47 -21.46 -2.80 9.42
CA PRO A 47 -22.12 -4.09 9.29
C PRO A 47 -23.04 -4.14 8.05
N GLY A 48 -23.07 -5.26 7.34
CA GLY A 48 -23.93 -5.47 6.16
C GLY A 48 -23.26 -5.18 4.82
N GLU A 49 -22.13 -4.47 4.81
CA GLU A 49 -21.31 -4.28 3.60
C GLU A 49 -20.30 -5.43 3.39
N ALA A 50 -19.87 -5.61 2.14
CA ALA A 50 -18.78 -6.52 1.82
C ALA A 50 -17.51 -6.13 2.63
N PRO A 51 -16.88 -7.09 3.32
CA PRO A 51 -15.80 -6.78 4.25
C PRO A 51 -14.61 -6.16 3.52
N ARG A 52 -14.17 -5.00 4.00
CA ARG A 52 -12.89 -4.39 3.62
C ARG A 52 -12.28 -3.68 4.83
N LEU A 53 -10.96 -3.71 4.90
CA LEU A 53 -10.18 -2.94 5.84
C LEU A 53 -9.31 -1.97 5.06
N THR A 54 -9.34 -0.72 5.47
CA THR A 54 -8.54 0.34 4.86
C THR A 54 -7.51 0.83 5.87
N ALA A 55 -6.25 0.95 5.48
CA ALA A 55 -5.21 1.56 6.31
C ALA A 55 -4.61 2.77 5.59
N THR A 56 -4.49 3.90 6.30
CA THR A 56 -3.78 5.08 5.79
C THR A 56 -2.33 5.01 6.25
N VAL A 57 -1.40 5.12 5.31
CA VAL A 57 0.05 5.10 5.57
C VAL A 57 0.68 6.45 5.25
N VAL A 58 1.59 6.88 6.12
CA VAL A 58 2.38 8.12 6.00
C VAL A 58 3.86 7.82 6.19
N ASP A 59 4.74 8.71 5.69
CA ASP A 59 6.20 8.59 5.89
C ASP A 59 6.59 8.64 7.37
N GLN A 60 5.94 9.54 8.13
CA GLN A 60 6.20 9.75 9.56
C GLN A 60 4.89 10.01 10.31
N LEU A 61 4.78 9.47 11.52
CA LEU A 61 3.70 9.84 12.44
C LEU A 61 3.94 11.26 12.94
N ALA A 62 2.93 12.12 12.90
CA ALA A 62 3.12 13.48 13.38
C ALA A 62 3.29 13.52 14.89
N SER A 63 4.23 14.33 15.36
CA SER A 63 4.39 14.64 16.77
C SER A 63 3.23 15.49 17.30
N PRO A 64 2.82 15.30 18.56
CA PRO A 64 1.86 16.18 19.22
C PRO A 64 2.34 17.65 19.17
N GLY A 65 1.42 18.58 18.90
CA GLY A 65 1.72 20.03 18.95
C GLY A 65 2.26 20.66 17.67
N VAL A 66 2.58 19.88 16.63
CA VAL A 66 3.01 20.43 15.33
C VAL A 66 1.80 20.73 14.45
N ARG A 67 1.69 21.97 13.95
CA ARG A 67 0.67 22.36 12.95
C ARG A 67 0.87 21.53 11.68
N ARG A 68 -0.07 20.63 11.37
CA ARG A 68 0.01 19.73 10.22
C ARG A 68 -0.29 20.47 8.92
N ARG A 69 0.67 20.49 8.00
CA ARG A 69 0.37 20.47 6.56
C ARG A 69 -0.24 19.11 6.23
N THR A 70 -1.10 19.00 5.22
CA THR A 70 -1.55 17.70 4.70
C THR A 70 -0.33 16.91 4.24
N ALA A 71 0.06 15.90 5.03
CA ALA A 71 1.15 15.02 4.67
C ALA A 71 0.72 14.10 3.51
N PRO A 72 1.61 13.84 2.53
CA PRO A 72 1.39 12.79 1.54
C PRO A 72 1.03 11.48 2.24
N HIS A 73 0.02 10.78 1.71
CA HIS A 73 -0.45 9.52 2.28
C HIS A 73 -0.85 8.56 1.16
N VAL A 74 -0.77 7.27 1.46
CA VAL A 74 -1.33 6.21 0.62
C VAL A 74 -2.39 5.44 1.39
N ARG A 75 -3.37 4.92 0.67
CA ARG A 75 -4.40 4.04 1.19
C ARG A 75 -4.08 2.59 0.83
N LEU A 76 -3.95 1.72 1.82
CA LEU A 76 -3.90 0.28 1.63
C LEU A 76 -5.31 -0.27 1.75
N LEU A 77 -5.82 -0.90 0.69
CA LEU A 77 -7.16 -1.49 0.68
C LEU A 77 -7.07 -3.02 0.71
N PHE A 78 -7.49 -3.62 1.83
CA PHE A 78 -7.57 -5.06 2.01
C PHE A 78 -9.02 -5.52 1.79
N MET A 79 -9.29 -6.02 0.60
CA MET A 79 -10.62 -6.50 0.22
C MET A 79 -10.89 -7.89 0.82
N GLY A 80 -12.13 -8.14 1.24
CA GLY A 80 -12.53 -9.41 1.86
C GLY A 80 -12.14 -9.53 3.34
N GLN A 81 -11.42 -8.56 3.90
CA GLN A 81 -10.84 -8.66 5.24
C GLN A 81 -11.53 -7.74 6.24
N LYS A 82 -12.00 -8.29 7.36
CA LYS A 82 -12.47 -7.49 8.52
C LYS A 82 -11.33 -7.09 9.45
N ARG A 83 -10.27 -7.90 9.48
CA ARG A 83 -9.07 -7.70 10.30
C ARG A 83 -7.87 -8.18 9.49
N VAL A 84 -6.74 -7.49 9.62
CA VAL A 84 -5.49 -7.88 8.98
C VAL A 84 -4.40 -7.91 10.05
N PRO A 85 -3.67 -9.03 10.24
CA PRO A 85 -2.69 -9.16 11.31
C PRO A 85 -1.64 -8.03 11.31
N GLY A 86 -1.51 -7.35 12.46
CA GLY A 86 -0.55 -6.27 12.67
C GLY A 86 -0.85 -4.95 11.94
N ILE A 87 -1.93 -4.87 11.15
CA ILE A 87 -2.35 -3.61 10.54
C ILE A 87 -3.16 -2.81 11.56
N LYS A 88 -2.48 -1.97 12.32
CA LYS A 88 -3.04 -1.12 13.38
C LYS A 88 -2.31 0.23 13.43
N PRO A 89 -2.96 1.30 13.93
CA PRO A 89 -2.30 2.60 14.09
C PRO A 89 -0.98 2.51 14.85
N GLY A 90 0.00 3.30 14.42
CA GLY A 90 1.34 3.36 15.00
C GLY A 90 2.35 2.37 14.43
N VAL A 91 1.90 1.28 13.81
CA VAL A 91 2.79 0.20 13.35
C VAL A 91 3.57 0.62 12.11
N LYS A 92 4.89 0.36 12.11
CA LYS A 92 5.76 0.51 10.95
C LYS A 92 5.66 -0.72 10.05
N ILE A 93 5.45 -0.50 8.77
CA ILE A 93 5.33 -1.56 7.77
C ILE A 93 6.15 -1.24 6.52
N ARG A 94 6.61 -2.29 5.85
CA ARG A 94 6.98 -2.25 4.43
C ARG A 94 5.84 -2.85 3.63
N TYR A 95 5.41 -2.20 2.54
CA TYR A 95 4.38 -2.71 1.66
C TYR A 95 4.77 -2.58 0.19
N SER A 96 4.25 -3.47 -0.64
CA SER A 96 4.39 -3.40 -2.09
C SER A 96 3.12 -3.81 -2.81
N GLY A 97 2.89 -3.21 -3.97
CA GLY A 97 1.69 -3.48 -4.76
C GLY A 97 1.49 -2.49 -5.89
N MET A 98 0.34 -2.61 -6.55
CA MET A 98 -0.05 -1.71 -7.63
C MET A 98 -0.67 -0.45 -7.04
N LEU A 99 -0.06 0.71 -7.30
CA LEU A 99 -0.60 2.02 -6.98
C LEU A 99 -1.54 2.49 -8.09
N SER A 100 -2.71 2.98 -7.69
CA SER A 100 -3.70 3.62 -8.55
C SER A 100 -4.46 4.70 -7.78
N LEU A 101 -5.02 5.69 -8.46
CA LEU A 101 -5.92 6.66 -7.85
C LEU A 101 -7.35 6.09 -7.77
N VAL A 102 -7.95 6.16 -6.58
CA VAL A 102 -9.36 5.80 -6.33
C VAL A 102 -9.98 6.92 -5.52
N ASP A 103 -11.05 7.55 -6.02
CA ASP A 103 -11.65 8.75 -5.42
C ASP A 103 -10.59 9.83 -5.10
N GLN A 104 -9.65 10.05 -6.02
CA GLN A 104 -8.51 10.96 -5.86
C GLN A 104 -7.51 10.62 -4.74
N VAL A 105 -7.62 9.43 -4.13
CA VAL A 105 -6.69 8.97 -3.10
C VAL A 105 -5.75 7.89 -3.69
N PRO A 106 -4.42 8.09 -3.62
CA PRO A 106 -3.46 7.05 -4.00
C PRO A 106 -3.71 5.78 -3.19
N THR A 107 -4.01 4.67 -3.88
CA THR A 107 -4.50 3.43 -3.29
C THR A 107 -3.72 2.22 -3.80
N VAL A 108 -3.36 1.31 -2.89
CA VAL A 108 -2.79 -0.01 -3.20
C VAL A 108 -3.76 -1.09 -2.74
N HIS A 109 -4.25 -1.89 -3.70
CA HIS A 109 -5.17 -2.99 -3.42
C HIS A 109 -4.40 -4.25 -3.01
N ASN A 110 -4.90 -4.95 -1.99
CA ASN A 110 -4.37 -6.21 -1.46
C ASN A 110 -2.83 -6.26 -1.47
N PRO A 111 -2.17 -5.27 -0.82
CA PRO A 111 -0.72 -5.18 -0.85
C PRO A 111 -0.09 -6.39 -0.17
N ARG A 112 1.11 -6.75 -0.63
CA ARG A 112 2.02 -7.54 0.20
C ARG A 112 2.58 -6.63 1.27
N TYR A 113 2.70 -7.10 2.50
CA TYR A 113 3.22 -6.30 3.60
C TYR A 113 4.10 -7.12 4.55
N LEU A 114 4.99 -6.42 5.23
CA LEU A 114 5.81 -6.92 6.32
C LEU A 114 5.74 -5.92 7.47
N ILE A 115 5.54 -6.42 8.68
CA ILE A 115 5.64 -5.62 9.89
C ILE A 115 7.12 -5.44 10.20
N LEU A 116 7.55 -4.21 10.43
CA LEU A 116 8.93 -3.91 10.78
C LEU A 116 9.03 -3.62 12.29
N PRO A 117 10.15 -4.00 12.93
CA PRO A 117 10.44 -3.54 14.28
C PRO A 117 10.43 -2.01 14.34
N GLN A 118 9.87 -1.47 15.42
CA GLN A 118 10.04 -0.07 15.77
C GLN A 118 11.08 -0.02 16.88
N GLU A 119 12.15 0.76 16.67
CA GLU A 119 13.01 1.13 17.77
C GLU A 119 12.15 1.86 18.79
N ARG A 120 12.01 1.28 19.99
CA ARG A 120 11.50 2.05 21.12
C ARG A 120 12.49 3.19 21.33
N PRO A 121 12.06 4.46 21.36
CA PRO A 121 12.94 5.53 21.81
C PRO A 121 13.51 5.11 23.16
N GLN A 122 14.84 5.10 23.30
CA GLN A 122 15.48 4.93 24.60
C GLN A 122 15.01 6.11 25.46
N ALA A 123 14.37 5.79 26.59
CA ALA A 123 13.89 6.76 27.55
C ALA A 123 15.05 7.43 28.28
#